data_AF-A0A2I1HK57-F1
#
_entry.id   AF-A0A2I1HK57-F1
#
_cell.length_a   1.000
_cell.length_b   1.000
_cell.length_c   1.000
_cell.angle_alpha   90.00
_cell.angle_beta   90.00
_cell.angle_gamma   90.00
#
_symmetry.space_group_name_H-M   'P 1'
#
loop_
_entity.id
_entity.type
_entity.pdbx_description
1 polymer ?
#
loop_
_entity_poly.entity_id
_entity_poly.type
_entity_poly.pdbx_seq_one_letter_code
_entity_poly.pdbx_strand_id
1 'polypeptide(L)'
;MLAFLYYFYDILEHVTKLSKFLQKRNLKFSDIDPMIQATINSIQKEYVLIDQNQRFGQKVQMFIDETNLFKNSLITYLDNDLSFIEQDYDEFIMDVHDYSTNVINELQHRFPNRQLFTSMKILNPREWPKESQELLWFGDNELEILLKYYEHPNFHNNIQLSALFDIKKCREEWAGFKMIVSNNFSSKDIEVILPLLIQDYNDIFPNIIKLIQKAYCIPFSSVECSVVLADKIKLKQRIGIY
;
A
#
# COMPACT_ATOMS: atom_id res chain seq x y z
N MET A 1 18.91 -22.07 15.36
CA MET A 1 18.22 -20.96 16.09
C MET A 1 18.89 -19.58 15.91
N LEU A 2 20.21 -19.41 16.13
CA LEU A 2 20.86 -18.09 16.01
C LEU A 2 20.83 -17.50 14.58
N ALA A 3 21.10 -18.32 13.56
CA ALA A 3 20.98 -17.91 12.14
C ALA A 3 19.57 -17.39 11.80
N PHE A 4 18.55 -17.98 12.42
CA PHE A 4 17.16 -17.60 12.23
C PHE A 4 16.82 -16.22 12.82
N LEU A 5 17.56 -15.76 13.83
CA LEU A 5 17.43 -14.38 14.34
C LEU A 5 17.96 -13.35 13.34
N TYR A 6 19.07 -13.65 12.66
CA TYR A 6 19.57 -12.80 11.57
C TYR A 6 18.61 -12.76 10.40
N TYR A 7 17.98 -13.90 10.08
CA TYR A 7 16.90 -13.99 9.10
C TYR A 7 15.71 -13.11 9.48
N PHE A 8 15.23 -13.18 10.72
CA PHE A 8 14.16 -12.30 11.19
C PHE A 8 14.51 -10.82 11.04
N TYR A 9 15.77 -10.46 11.28
CA TYR A 9 16.22 -9.09 11.14
C TYR A 9 16.11 -8.60 9.70
N ASP A 10 16.56 -9.39 8.73
CA ASP A 10 16.46 -9.08 7.30
C ASP A 10 14.98 -8.97 6.85
N ILE A 11 14.11 -9.91 7.26
CA ILE A 11 12.67 -9.84 6.95
C ILE A 11 12.01 -8.60 7.57
N LEU A 12 12.33 -8.29 8.82
CA LEU A 12 11.81 -7.09 9.49
C LEU A 12 12.24 -5.82 8.78
N GLU A 13 13.44 -5.75 8.21
CA GLU A 13 13.90 -4.61 7.43
C GLU A 13 13.01 -4.37 6.19
N HIS A 14 12.73 -5.43 5.43
CA HIS A 14 11.82 -5.38 4.26
C HIS A 14 10.42 -4.91 4.65
N VAL A 15 9.81 -5.54 5.66
CA VAL A 15 8.45 -5.22 6.11
C VAL A 15 8.37 -3.82 6.73
N THR A 16 9.39 -3.42 7.49
CA THR A 16 9.46 -2.07 8.09
C THR A 16 9.58 -0.99 7.01
N LYS A 17 10.37 -1.23 5.96
CA LYS A 17 10.50 -0.30 4.83
C LYS A 17 9.16 -0.10 4.12
N LEU A 18 8.43 -1.18 3.85
CA LEU A 18 7.09 -1.11 3.27
C LEU A 18 6.12 -0.37 4.19
N SER A 19 6.12 -0.70 5.49
CA SER A 19 5.28 -0.05 6.49
C SER A 19 5.52 1.47 6.57
N LYS A 20 6.79 1.90 6.65
CA LYS A 20 7.16 3.33 6.63
C LYS A 20 6.71 4.03 5.35
N PHE A 21 6.78 3.35 4.21
CA PHE A 21 6.29 3.90 2.95
C PHE A 21 4.77 4.13 2.98
N LEU A 22 3.99 3.13 3.43
CA LEU A 22 2.52 3.21 3.50
C LEU A 22 2.02 4.23 4.54
N GLN A 23 2.84 4.60 5.52
CA GLN A 23 2.55 5.61 6.54
C GLN A 23 2.88 7.05 6.10
N LYS A 24 3.41 7.25 4.89
CA LYS A 24 3.70 8.60 4.38
C LYS A 24 2.40 9.40 4.22
N ARG A 25 2.40 10.64 4.74
CA ARG A 25 1.26 11.57 4.60
C ARG A 25 0.89 11.87 3.15
N ASN A 26 1.89 12.07 2.29
CA ASN A 26 1.71 12.33 0.86
C ASN A 26 2.03 11.07 0.05
N LEU A 27 1.28 10.00 0.31
CA LEU A 27 1.41 8.74 -0.41
C LEU A 27 0.97 8.92 -1.87
N LYS A 28 1.81 8.49 -2.82
CA LYS A 28 1.42 8.37 -4.22
C LYS A 28 0.79 7.01 -4.43
N PHE A 29 -0.46 6.99 -4.86
CA PHE A 29 -1.22 5.76 -4.98
C PHE A 29 -0.65 4.84 -6.07
N SER A 30 -0.11 5.43 -7.13
CA SER A 30 0.57 4.70 -8.20
C SER A 30 1.82 3.92 -7.74
N ASP A 31 2.44 4.34 -6.63
CA ASP A 31 3.66 3.70 -6.10
C ASP A 31 3.36 2.53 -5.14
N ILE A 32 2.11 2.35 -4.71
CA ILE A 32 1.73 1.33 -3.70
C ILE A 32 2.01 -0.09 -4.19
N ASP A 33 1.44 -0.46 -5.34
CA ASP A 33 1.62 -1.80 -5.90
C ASP A 33 3.09 -2.10 -6.26
N PRO A 34 3.82 -1.19 -6.94
CA PRO A 34 5.26 -1.35 -7.14
C PRO A 34 6.06 -1.57 -5.84
N MET A 35 5.74 -0.85 -4.76
CA MET A 35 6.44 -1.02 -3.48
C MET A 35 6.13 -2.35 -2.80
N ILE A 36 4.87 -2.82 -2.86
CA ILE A 36 4.50 -4.15 -2.38
C ILE A 36 5.23 -5.21 -3.18
N GLN A 37 5.22 -5.10 -4.51
CA GLN A 37 5.86 -6.07 -5.39
C GLN A 37 7.38 -6.07 -5.24
N ALA A 38 8.01 -4.91 -5.07
CA ALA A 38 9.44 -4.80 -4.79
C ALA A 38 9.81 -5.51 -3.47
N THR A 39 8.97 -5.38 -2.44
CA THR A 39 9.16 -6.06 -1.14
C THR A 39 9.07 -7.57 -1.30
N ILE A 40 8.02 -8.06 -1.98
CA ILE A 40 7.83 -9.49 -2.28
C ILE A 40 9.01 -10.04 -3.09
N ASN A 41 9.39 -9.37 -4.17
CA ASN A 41 10.48 -9.79 -5.03
C ASN A 41 11.82 -9.86 -4.28
N SER A 42 12.05 -8.94 -3.34
CA SER A 42 13.28 -8.93 -2.52
C SER A 42 13.33 -10.16 -1.62
N ILE A 43 12.25 -10.45 -0.88
CA ILE A 43 12.14 -11.63 -0.02
C ILE A 43 12.24 -12.92 -0.85
N GLN A 44 11.54 -12.99 -2.00
CA GLN A 44 11.58 -14.14 -2.89
C GLN A 44 13.00 -14.42 -3.39
N LYS A 45 13.70 -13.38 -3.85
CA LYS A 45 15.06 -13.50 -4.38
C LYS A 45 16.06 -13.97 -3.31
N GLU A 46 15.92 -13.47 -2.09
CA GLU A 46 16.87 -13.76 -1.00
C GLU A 46 16.63 -15.12 -0.35
N TYR A 47 15.38 -15.59 -0.28
CA TYR A 47 15.02 -16.72 0.60
C TYR A 47 14.15 -17.82 -0.03
N VAL A 48 13.64 -17.64 -1.25
CA VAL A 48 12.73 -18.63 -1.89
C VAL A 48 13.29 -19.16 -3.21
N LEU A 49 13.86 -18.30 -4.04
CA LEU A 49 14.42 -18.71 -5.32
C LEU A 49 15.75 -19.44 -5.11
N ILE A 50 15.72 -20.77 -5.23
CA ILE A 50 16.91 -21.61 -5.24
C ILE A 50 17.61 -21.41 -6.60
N ASP A 51 18.58 -20.51 -6.63
CA ASP A 51 19.53 -20.39 -7.74
C ASP A 51 20.92 -20.82 -7.26
N GLN A 52 21.77 -21.28 -8.18
CA GLN A 52 23.13 -21.76 -7.88
C GLN A 52 24.03 -20.69 -7.24
N ASN A 53 23.61 -19.42 -7.27
CA ASN A 53 24.28 -18.27 -6.68
C ASN A 53 23.42 -17.52 -5.65
N GLN A 54 22.48 -18.21 -4.97
CA GLN A 54 21.62 -17.57 -3.97
C GLN A 54 22.48 -16.88 -2.90
N ARG A 55 22.28 -15.57 -2.75
CA ARG A 55 22.80 -14.79 -1.64
C ARG A 55 21.63 -14.49 -0.73
N PHE A 56 21.76 -14.85 0.53
CA PHE A 56 20.79 -14.47 1.54
C PHE A 56 20.77 -12.96 1.75
N GLY A 57 19.76 -12.48 2.47
CA GLY A 57 19.76 -11.11 2.98
C GLY A 57 21.05 -10.81 3.75
N GLN A 58 21.36 -9.52 3.85
CA GLN A 58 22.68 -9.06 4.26
C GLN A 58 23.12 -9.63 5.61
N LYS A 59 22.22 -9.68 6.61
CA LYS A 59 22.58 -10.14 7.95
C LYS A 59 22.81 -11.64 8.01
N VAL A 60 21.96 -12.42 7.35
CA VAL A 60 22.15 -13.88 7.23
C VAL A 60 23.44 -14.18 6.48
N GLN A 61 23.71 -13.48 5.38
CA GLN A 61 24.93 -13.71 4.59
C GLN A 61 26.19 -13.36 5.39
N MET A 62 26.20 -12.22 6.10
CA MET A 62 27.31 -11.85 6.99
C MET A 62 27.54 -12.91 8.07
N PHE A 63 26.46 -13.38 8.70
CA PHE A 63 26.55 -14.45 9.69
C PHE A 63 27.17 -15.71 9.09
N ILE A 64 26.70 -16.16 7.92
CA ILE A 64 27.22 -17.35 7.24
C ILE A 64 28.69 -17.19 6.86
N ASP A 65 29.10 -16.02 6.35
CA ASP A 65 30.47 -15.75 5.94
C ASP A 65 31.43 -15.70 7.14
N GLU A 66 31.01 -15.08 8.26
CA GLU A 66 31.81 -14.97 9.50
C GLU A 66 31.97 -16.33 10.20
N THR A 67 30.91 -17.13 10.18
CA THR A 67 30.88 -18.42 10.88
C THR A 67 31.44 -19.55 10.02
N ASN A 68 31.48 -19.40 8.70
CA ASN A 68 31.93 -20.43 7.77
C ASN A 68 31.28 -21.80 8.08
N LEU A 69 29.96 -21.78 8.31
CA LEU A 69 29.15 -22.94 8.74
C LEU A 69 29.37 -24.19 7.87
N PHE A 70 29.82 -24.01 6.62
CA PHE A 70 30.07 -25.08 5.67
C PHE A 70 31.34 -25.90 5.91
N LYS A 71 32.25 -25.48 6.82
CA LYS A 71 33.56 -26.12 6.99
C LYS A 71 33.89 -26.57 8.41
N ASN A 72 33.32 -25.94 9.42
CA ASN A 72 33.75 -26.14 10.80
C ASN A 72 32.56 -26.56 11.67
N SER A 73 32.57 -27.75 12.27
CA SER A 73 31.49 -28.18 13.18
C SER A 73 31.48 -27.49 14.55
N LEU A 74 32.50 -26.67 14.83
CA LEU A 74 32.65 -25.87 16.04
C LEU A 74 33.23 -24.50 15.68
N ILE A 75 32.61 -23.43 16.16
CA ILE A 75 33.06 -22.06 15.95
C ILE A 75 32.94 -21.27 17.25
N THR A 76 33.80 -20.28 17.43
CA THR A 76 33.64 -19.30 18.49
C THR A 76 33.02 -18.04 17.89
N TYR A 77 31.83 -17.66 18.38
CA TYR A 77 31.08 -16.49 17.94
C TYR A 77 30.65 -15.65 19.14
N LEU A 78 31.02 -14.36 19.16
CA LEU A 78 30.77 -13.45 20.30
C LEU A 78 31.16 -14.08 21.65
N ASP A 79 32.39 -14.61 21.73
CA ASP A 79 32.96 -15.26 22.93
C ASP A 79 32.21 -16.53 23.41
N ASN A 80 31.33 -17.10 22.57
CA ASN A 80 30.64 -18.36 22.85
C ASN A 80 30.98 -19.42 21.81
N ASP A 81 31.17 -20.66 22.26
CA ASP A 81 31.37 -21.79 21.35
C ASP A 81 30.02 -22.33 20.86
N LEU A 82 29.87 -22.35 19.54
CA LEU A 82 28.71 -22.89 18.84
C LEU A 82 29.12 -24.19 18.14
N SER A 83 28.35 -25.25 18.34
CA SER A 83 28.49 -26.51 17.61
C SER A 83 27.30 -26.72 16.69
N PHE A 84 27.52 -27.30 15.52
CA PHE A 84 26.45 -27.63 14.57
C PHE A 84 26.79 -28.86 13.73
N ILE A 85 25.73 -29.53 13.29
CA ILE A 85 25.75 -30.65 12.36
C ILE A 85 25.13 -30.24 11.02
N GLU A 86 25.44 -30.97 9.95
CA GLU A 86 24.93 -30.67 8.59
C GLU A 86 23.39 -30.57 8.55
N GLN A 87 22.70 -31.40 9.32
CA GLN A 87 21.24 -31.39 9.44
C GLN A 87 20.69 -30.05 9.97
N ASP A 88 21.43 -29.33 10.83
CA ASP A 88 21.00 -28.02 11.35
C ASP A 88 20.90 -26.96 10.23
N TYR A 89 21.71 -27.11 9.17
CA TYR A 89 21.70 -26.22 8.02
C TYR A 89 20.51 -26.51 7.11
N ASP A 90 20.28 -27.78 6.78
CA ASP A 90 19.13 -28.18 5.96
C ASP A 90 17.81 -27.77 6.64
N GLU A 91 17.71 -27.98 7.96
CA GLU A 91 16.57 -27.52 8.76
C GLU A 91 16.44 -25.98 8.71
N PHE A 92 17.54 -25.24 8.85
CA PHE A 92 17.51 -23.77 8.73
C PHE A 92 17.03 -23.30 7.35
N ILE A 93 17.49 -23.94 6.27
CA ILE A 93 17.09 -23.58 4.91
C ILE A 93 15.61 -23.85 4.68
N MET A 94 15.12 -24.99 5.14
CA MET A 94 13.70 -25.33 5.09
C MET A 94 12.86 -24.33 5.89
N ASP A 95 13.24 -24.03 7.13
CA ASP A 95 12.53 -23.09 7.99
C ASP A 95 12.46 -21.68 7.37
N VAL A 96 13.58 -21.20 6.83
CA VAL A 96 13.67 -19.89 6.16
C VAL A 96 12.82 -19.85 4.90
N HIS A 97 12.85 -20.91 4.09
CA HIS A 97 12.03 -21.01 2.89
C HIS A 97 10.54 -20.97 3.24
N ASP A 98 10.10 -21.79 4.20
CA ASP A 98 8.70 -21.93 4.58
C ASP A 98 8.18 -20.65 5.23
N TYR A 99 8.96 -20.04 6.13
CA TYR A 99 8.59 -18.78 6.75
C TYR A 99 8.52 -17.65 5.70
N SER A 100 9.49 -17.58 4.78
CA SER A 100 9.50 -16.55 3.73
C SER A 100 8.29 -16.68 2.80
N THR A 101 7.95 -17.91 2.43
CA THR A 101 6.75 -18.21 1.64
C THR A 101 5.49 -17.76 2.36
N ASN A 102 5.38 -18.04 3.66
CA ASN A 102 4.25 -17.57 4.47
C ASN A 102 4.18 -16.04 4.56
N VAL A 103 5.31 -15.35 4.76
CA VAL A 103 5.35 -13.87 4.75
C VAL A 103 4.89 -13.30 3.41
N ILE A 104 5.33 -13.89 2.30
CA ILE A 104 4.89 -13.46 0.96
C ILE A 104 3.39 -13.66 0.79
N ASN A 105 2.87 -14.82 1.18
CA ASN A 105 1.43 -15.12 1.12
C ASN A 105 0.62 -14.13 1.97
N GLU A 106 1.07 -13.83 3.19
CA GLU A 106 0.42 -12.82 4.06
C GLU A 106 0.46 -11.42 3.44
N LEU A 107 1.58 -11.01 2.83
CA LEU A 107 1.67 -9.73 2.11
C LEU A 107 0.71 -9.71 0.91
N GLN A 108 0.55 -10.81 0.18
CA GLN A 108 -0.41 -10.91 -0.91
C GLN A 108 -1.86 -10.84 -0.42
N HIS A 109 -2.19 -11.60 0.63
CA HIS A 109 -3.52 -11.65 1.23
C HIS A 109 -3.95 -10.34 1.88
N ARG A 110 -3.01 -9.60 2.48
CA ARG A 110 -3.28 -8.29 3.09
C ARG A 110 -3.66 -7.21 2.06
N PHE A 111 -3.22 -7.36 0.81
CA PHE A 111 -3.51 -6.43 -0.27
C PHE A 111 -4.19 -7.15 -1.45
N PRO A 112 -5.43 -7.66 -1.28
CA PRO A 112 -6.10 -8.46 -2.32
C PRO A 112 -6.57 -7.59 -3.48
N ASN A 113 -6.87 -6.31 -3.23
CA ASN A 113 -7.41 -5.37 -4.21
C ASN A 113 -6.36 -4.35 -4.66
N ARG A 114 -5.18 -4.79 -5.09
CA ARG A 114 -4.08 -3.87 -5.48
C ARG A 114 -4.48 -2.90 -6.58
N GLN A 115 -5.27 -3.38 -7.55
CA GLN A 115 -5.81 -2.57 -8.63
C GLN A 115 -6.68 -1.40 -8.13
N LEU A 116 -7.39 -1.58 -7.01
CA LEU A 116 -8.16 -0.51 -6.39
C LEU A 116 -7.24 0.62 -5.91
N PHE A 117 -6.15 0.27 -5.24
CA PHE A 117 -5.17 1.24 -4.75
C PHE A 117 -4.51 2.00 -5.88
N THR A 118 -4.05 1.30 -6.93
CA THR A 118 -3.48 1.97 -8.11
C THR A 118 -4.49 2.90 -8.79
N SER A 119 -5.78 2.55 -8.77
CA SER A 119 -6.85 3.38 -9.35
C SER A 119 -7.10 4.67 -8.56
N MET A 120 -6.76 4.71 -7.26
CA MET A 120 -6.88 5.93 -6.44
C MET A 120 -5.94 7.06 -6.87
N LYS A 121 -4.97 6.82 -7.76
CA LYS A 121 -4.11 7.87 -8.33
C LYS A 121 -4.90 9.02 -8.95
N ILE A 122 -6.11 8.75 -9.47
CA ILE A 122 -6.98 9.78 -10.05
C ILE A 122 -7.48 10.78 -9.01
N LEU A 123 -7.39 10.47 -7.73
CA LEU A 123 -7.81 11.32 -6.63
C LEU A 123 -6.68 12.26 -6.15
N ASN A 124 -5.50 12.18 -6.78
CA ASN A 124 -4.35 13.03 -6.48
C ASN A 124 -3.94 13.81 -7.73
N PRO A 125 -4.28 15.10 -7.83
CA PRO A 125 -3.99 15.92 -9.01
C PRO A 125 -2.51 16.03 -9.36
N ARG A 126 -1.60 15.78 -8.41
CA ARG A 126 -0.15 15.74 -8.67
C ARG A 126 0.29 14.56 -9.52
N GLU A 127 -0.52 13.51 -9.58
CA GLU A 127 -0.29 12.31 -10.39
C GLU A 127 -0.93 12.43 -11.77
N TRP A 128 -1.62 13.53 -12.08
CA TRP A 128 -2.30 13.71 -13.36
C TRP A 128 -1.33 14.13 -14.46
N PRO A 129 -1.60 13.74 -15.71
CA PRO A 129 -0.87 14.24 -16.86
C PRO A 129 -0.93 15.76 -16.94
N LYS A 130 0.22 16.37 -17.29
CA LYS A 130 0.30 17.81 -17.52
C LYS A 130 -0.14 18.20 -18.93
N GLU A 131 -0.05 17.26 -19.86
CA GLU A 131 -0.49 17.47 -21.23
C GLU A 131 -2.01 17.38 -21.30
N SER A 132 -2.64 18.40 -21.87
CA SER A 132 -4.11 18.49 -21.96
C SER A 132 -4.73 17.32 -22.72
N GLN A 133 -4.05 16.83 -23.76
CA GLN A 133 -4.55 15.75 -24.60
C GLN A 133 -4.57 14.40 -23.85
N GLU A 134 -3.56 14.15 -23.02
CA GLU A 134 -3.51 12.95 -22.16
C GLU A 134 -4.53 13.05 -21.02
N LEU A 135 -4.72 14.25 -20.45
CA LEU A 135 -5.68 14.48 -19.37
C LEU A 135 -7.14 14.17 -19.77
N LEU A 136 -7.51 14.39 -21.03
CA LEU A 136 -8.86 14.11 -21.53
C LEU A 136 -9.28 12.67 -21.27
N TRP A 137 -8.38 11.72 -21.53
CA TRP A 137 -8.63 10.28 -21.41
C TRP A 137 -8.14 9.69 -20.08
N PHE A 138 -7.38 10.47 -19.31
CA PHE A 138 -6.80 10.01 -18.06
C PHE A 138 -7.88 9.65 -17.03
N GLY A 139 -7.72 8.49 -16.39
CA GLY A 139 -8.46 8.12 -15.19
C GLY A 139 -9.84 7.53 -15.45
N ASP A 140 -10.28 7.37 -16.69
CA ASP A 140 -11.61 6.85 -17.00
C ASP A 140 -11.74 5.37 -16.59
N ASN A 141 -10.73 4.54 -16.88
CA ASN A 141 -10.69 3.14 -16.45
C ASN A 141 -10.60 3.01 -14.92
N GLU A 142 -9.74 3.83 -14.31
CA GLU A 142 -9.58 3.87 -12.86
C GLU A 142 -10.86 4.31 -12.15
N LEU A 143 -11.59 5.27 -12.71
CA LEU A 143 -12.88 5.68 -12.20
C LEU A 143 -13.86 4.50 -12.21
N GLU A 144 -13.95 3.74 -13.29
CA GLU A 144 -14.82 2.55 -13.35
C GLU A 144 -14.48 1.50 -12.28
N ILE A 145 -13.18 1.29 -12.01
CA ILE A 145 -12.74 0.38 -10.94
C ILE A 145 -13.21 0.88 -9.57
N LEU A 146 -13.05 2.18 -9.28
CA LEU A 146 -13.54 2.78 -8.04
C LEU A 146 -15.06 2.71 -7.92
N LEU A 147 -15.78 3.03 -8.99
CA LEU A 147 -17.24 3.01 -9.04
C LEU A 147 -17.77 1.59 -8.77
N LYS A 148 -17.24 0.58 -9.46
CA LYS A 148 -17.60 -0.83 -9.26
C LYS A 148 -17.33 -1.28 -7.82
N TYR A 149 -16.21 -0.87 -7.24
CA TYR A 149 -15.89 -1.21 -5.85
C TYR A 149 -16.93 -0.65 -4.86
N TYR A 150 -17.42 0.57 -5.12
CA TYR A 150 -18.40 1.24 -4.25
C TYR A 150 -19.86 1.03 -4.63
N GLU A 151 -20.14 0.37 -5.75
CA GLU A 151 -21.48 0.01 -6.24
C GLU A 151 -22.17 -1.01 -5.32
N HIS A 152 -21.40 -1.83 -4.61
CA HIS A 152 -21.96 -2.81 -3.69
C HIS A 152 -22.72 -2.12 -2.55
N PRO A 153 -23.96 -2.56 -2.26
CA PRO A 153 -24.71 -2.01 -1.14
C PRO A 153 -23.90 -2.22 0.14
N ASN A 154 -23.65 -1.13 0.86
CA ASN A 154 -23.08 -1.22 2.19
C ASN A 154 -24.17 -1.83 3.09
N PHE A 155 -24.15 -3.15 3.26
CA PHE A 155 -24.93 -3.81 4.29
C PHE A 155 -24.21 -3.62 5.62
N HIS A 156 -24.81 -2.84 6.50
CA HIS A 156 -24.36 -2.75 7.89
C HIS A 156 -25.48 -3.28 8.78
N ASN A 157 -25.22 -4.37 9.53
CA ASN A 157 -26.21 -5.01 10.40
C ASN A 157 -27.55 -5.33 9.70
N ASN A 158 -27.51 -5.91 8.50
CA ASN A 158 -28.70 -6.21 7.68
C ASN A 158 -29.53 -5.00 7.23
N ILE A 159 -29.04 -3.77 7.40
CA ILE A 159 -29.65 -2.56 6.86
C ILE A 159 -28.95 -2.21 5.54
N GLN A 160 -29.72 -2.13 4.47
CA GLN A 160 -29.25 -1.63 3.18
C GLN A 160 -29.11 -0.11 3.28
N LEU A 161 -27.88 0.39 3.33
CA LEU A 161 -27.62 1.81 3.19
C LEU A 161 -27.88 2.22 1.74
N SER A 162 -28.54 3.36 1.54
CA SER A 162 -28.73 3.93 0.21
C SER A 162 -27.37 4.21 -0.45
N ALA A 163 -27.34 4.11 -1.78
CA ALA A 163 -26.14 4.48 -2.54
C ALA A 163 -25.73 5.92 -2.18
N LEU A 164 -24.49 6.07 -1.69
CA LEU A 164 -23.99 7.36 -1.18
C LEU A 164 -23.93 8.42 -2.29
N PHE A 165 -23.70 7.98 -3.52
CA PHE A 165 -23.64 8.80 -4.73
C PHE A 165 -24.20 8.02 -5.92
N ASP A 166 -24.63 8.75 -6.95
CA ASP A 166 -25.12 8.22 -8.20
C ASP A 166 -23.93 7.93 -9.13
N ILE A 167 -23.74 6.66 -9.48
CA ILE A 167 -22.64 6.18 -10.31
C ILE A 167 -22.69 6.80 -11.71
N LYS A 168 -23.88 6.90 -12.30
CA LYS A 168 -24.04 7.44 -13.65
C LYS A 168 -23.68 8.92 -13.66
N LYS A 169 -24.17 9.68 -12.68
CA LYS A 169 -23.81 11.10 -12.54
C LYS A 169 -22.32 11.29 -12.24
N CYS A 170 -21.70 10.39 -11.47
CA CYS A 170 -20.26 10.45 -11.22
C CYS A 170 -19.45 10.35 -12.52
N ARG A 171 -19.89 9.52 -13.50
CA ARG A 171 -19.27 9.45 -14.83
C ARG A 171 -19.47 10.75 -15.62
N GLU A 172 -20.68 11.30 -15.59
CA GLU A 172 -21.03 12.55 -16.28
C GLU A 172 -20.24 13.75 -15.73
N GLU A 173 -19.99 13.78 -14.42
CA GLU A 173 -19.24 14.84 -13.74
C GLU A 173 -17.72 14.80 -14.04
N TRP A 174 -17.16 13.63 -14.43
CA TRP A 174 -15.71 13.38 -14.41
C TRP A 174 -14.90 14.28 -15.32
N ALA A 175 -15.35 14.45 -16.56
CA ALA A 175 -14.65 15.30 -17.52
C ALA A 175 -14.59 16.76 -17.05
N GLY A 176 -15.71 17.32 -16.58
CA GLY A 176 -15.77 18.69 -16.07
C GLY A 176 -14.92 18.88 -14.82
N PHE A 177 -14.99 17.92 -13.89
CA PHE A 177 -14.20 17.92 -12.67
C PHE A 177 -12.69 17.92 -12.96
N LYS A 178 -12.22 17.06 -13.88
CA LYS A 178 -10.81 17.03 -14.31
C LYS A 178 -10.32 18.39 -14.80
N MET A 179 -11.11 19.07 -15.62
CA MET A 179 -10.73 20.37 -16.18
C MET A 179 -10.62 21.45 -15.10
N ILE A 180 -11.58 21.52 -14.17
CA ILE A 180 -11.54 22.48 -13.06
C ILE A 180 -10.33 22.24 -12.16
N VAL A 181 -10.08 20.98 -11.80
CA VAL A 181 -8.98 20.64 -10.89
C VAL A 181 -7.62 20.88 -11.52
N SER A 182 -7.43 20.50 -12.78
CA SER A 182 -6.16 20.73 -13.48
C SER A 182 -5.81 22.22 -13.60
N ASN A 183 -6.79 23.04 -13.97
CA ASN A 183 -6.59 24.47 -14.20
C ASN A 183 -6.33 25.27 -12.92
N ASN A 184 -6.92 24.86 -11.80
CA ASN A 184 -6.90 25.66 -10.57
C ASN A 184 -6.04 25.07 -9.44
N PHE A 185 -5.78 23.75 -9.48
CA PHE A 185 -5.31 23.00 -8.32
C PHE A 185 -4.21 21.97 -8.60
N SER A 186 -3.69 21.86 -9.84
CA SER A 186 -2.72 20.83 -10.26
C SER A 186 -1.44 20.72 -9.41
N SER A 187 -1.01 21.78 -8.74
CA SER A 187 0.18 21.77 -7.88
C SER A 187 -0.09 21.48 -6.39
N LYS A 188 -1.36 21.50 -5.98
CA LYS A 188 -1.75 21.44 -4.56
C LYS A 188 -1.96 20.00 -4.09
N ASP A 189 -1.81 19.78 -2.79
CA ASP A 189 -2.13 18.51 -2.15
C ASP A 189 -3.64 18.36 -1.97
N ILE A 190 -4.16 17.13 -2.06
CA ILE A 190 -5.58 16.85 -1.89
C ILE A 190 -6.14 17.34 -0.54
N GLU A 191 -5.32 17.34 0.52
CA GLU A 191 -5.72 17.87 1.84
C GLU A 191 -6.09 19.36 1.80
N VAL A 192 -5.48 20.10 0.87
CA VAL A 192 -5.74 21.53 0.64
C VAL A 192 -6.89 21.70 -0.35
N ILE A 193 -6.95 20.86 -1.38
CA ILE A 193 -7.92 20.96 -2.47
C ILE A 193 -9.32 20.51 -2.03
N LEU A 194 -9.43 19.41 -1.28
CA LEU A 194 -10.73 18.81 -0.95
C LEU A 194 -11.66 19.76 -0.19
N PRO A 195 -11.22 20.53 0.84
CA PRO A 195 -12.08 21.53 1.48
C PRO A 195 -12.60 22.60 0.52
N LEU A 196 -11.80 23.02 -0.46
CA LEU A 196 -12.17 24.02 -1.46
C LEU A 196 -13.17 23.44 -2.45
N LEU A 197 -12.96 22.19 -2.91
CA LEU A 197 -13.91 21.50 -3.79
C LEU A 197 -15.29 21.33 -3.13
N ILE A 198 -15.30 20.97 -1.84
CA ILE A 198 -16.56 20.83 -1.08
C ILE A 198 -17.27 22.18 -0.94
N GLN A 199 -16.52 23.28 -0.79
CA GLN A 199 -17.10 24.60 -0.59
C GLN A 199 -17.64 25.20 -1.90
N ASP A 200 -16.85 25.11 -2.97
CA ASP A 200 -17.08 25.92 -4.17
C ASP A 200 -17.72 25.12 -5.32
N TYR A 201 -17.73 23.78 -5.25
CA TYR A 201 -18.13 22.93 -6.38
C TYR A 201 -19.04 21.75 -5.99
N ASN A 202 -19.54 21.69 -4.76
CA ASN A 202 -20.36 20.56 -4.29
C ASN A 202 -21.76 20.52 -4.92
N ASP A 203 -22.27 21.64 -5.39
CA ASP A 203 -23.50 21.75 -6.18
C ASP A 203 -23.31 21.29 -7.64
N ILE A 204 -22.11 21.45 -8.18
CA ILE A 204 -21.77 21.10 -9.58
C ILE A 204 -21.27 19.65 -9.71
N PHE A 205 -20.41 19.18 -8.80
CA PHE A 205 -19.81 17.83 -8.82
C PHE A 205 -20.08 17.02 -7.54
N PRO A 206 -21.35 16.89 -7.10
CA PRO A 206 -21.69 16.26 -5.83
C PRO A 206 -21.28 14.79 -5.73
N ASN A 207 -21.27 14.04 -6.83
CA ASN A 207 -21.04 12.59 -6.79
C ASN A 207 -19.55 12.27 -6.73
N ILE A 208 -18.72 12.96 -7.51
CA ILE A 208 -17.25 12.81 -7.45
C ILE A 208 -16.70 13.26 -6.10
N ILE A 209 -17.18 14.38 -5.56
CA ILE A 209 -16.71 14.86 -4.26
C ILE A 209 -17.01 13.83 -3.17
N LYS A 210 -18.19 13.23 -3.17
CA LYS A 210 -18.54 12.12 -2.25
C LYS A 210 -17.67 10.88 -2.46
N LEU A 211 -17.35 10.53 -3.72
CA LEU A 211 -16.43 9.44 -4.02
C LEU A 211 -15.04 9.69 -3.42
N ILE A 212 -14.48 10.89 -3.60
CA ILE A 212 -13.18 11.29 -3.04
C ILE A 212 -13.22 11.20 -1.51
N GLN A 213 -14.26 11.75 -0.87
CA GLN A 213 -14.42 11.67 0.58
C GLN A 213 -14.40 10.24 1.09
N LYS A 214 -15.08 9.31 0.40
CA LYS A 214 -15.12 7.89 0.76
C LYS A 214 -13.76 7.22 0.60
N ALA A 215 -13.07 7.48 -0.51
CA ALA A 215 -11.76 6.90 -0.79
C ALA A 215 -10.69 7.29 0.23
N TYR A 216 -10.66 8.56 0.67
CA TYR A 216 -9.72 9.01 1.70
C TYR A 216 -10.11 8.60 3.13
N CYS A 217 -11.27 7.96 3.32
CA CYS A 217 -11.64 7.35 4.61
C CYS A 217 -11.17 5.89 4.75
N ILE A 218 -10.54 5.30 3.72
CA ILE A 218 -9.98 3.94 3.80
C ILE A 218 -8.67 3.99 4.59
N PRO A 219 -8.56 3.30 5.75
CA PRO A 219 -7.29 3.20 6.46
C PRO A 219 -6.31 2.32 5.68
N PHE A 220 -5.13 2.86 5.35
CA PHE A 220 -4.04 2.12 4.68
C PHE A 220 -3.14 1.34 5.67
N SER A 221 -3.30 1.57 6.97
CA SER A 221 -2.59 0.88 8.07
C SER A 221 -3.58 0.43 9.14
N SER A 222 -3.27 -0.69 9.80
CA SER A 222 -3.94 -1.14 11.04
C SER A 222 -3.62 -0.26 12.25
N VAL A 223 -2.79 0.76 12.07
CA VAL A 223 -2.43 1.77 13.07
C VAL A 223 -2.82 3.12 12.48
N GLU A 224 -4.07 3.50 12.74
CA GLU A 224 -4.59 4.88 12.78
C GLU A 224 -4.09 5.87 11.70
N CYS A 225 -4.49 5.68 10.44
CA CYS A 225 -4.39 6.75 9.42
C CYS A 225 -5.74 7.14 8.78
N SER A 226 -6.88 6.78 9.37
CA SER A 226 -8.21 7.26 8.93
C SER A 226 -8.68 8.53 9.67
N VAL A 227 -7.95 9.01 10.68
CA VAL A 227 -8.48 9.97 11.66
C VAL A 227 -8.39 11.42 11.18
N VAL A 228 -7.35 11.85 10.46
CA VAL A 228 -7.14 13.30 10.20
C VAL A 228 -8.09 13.90 9.16
N LEU A 229 -8.44 13.16 8.09
CA LEU A 229 -9.41 13.65 7.09
C LEU A 229 -10.86 13.40 7.53
N ALA A 230 -11.14 12.23 8.11
CA ALA A 230 -12.49 11.89 8.58
C ALA A 230 -12.92 12.78 9.75
N ASP A 231 -12.01 13.17 10.65
CA ASP A 231 -12.35 14.08 11.77
C ASP A 231 -12.63 15.50 11.28
N LYS A 232 -11.91 15.99 10.26
CA LYS A 232 -12.22 17.30 9.64
C LYS A 232 -13.57 17.30 8.91
N ILE A 233 -13.92 16.20 8.25
CA ILE A 233 -15.22 16.04 7.57
C ILE A 233 -16.36 15.88 8.60
N LYS A 234 -16.15 15.10 9.67
CA LYS A 234 -17.12 14.94 10.77
C LYS A 234 -17.33 16.22 11.58
N LEU A 235 -16.29 17.02 11.77
CA LEU A 235 -16.40 18.33 12.44
C LEU A 235 -17.24 19.31 11.63
N LYS A 236 -17.21 19.28 10.29
CA LYS A 236 -18.10 20.10 9.45
C LYS A 236 -19.54 19.58 9.42
N GLN A 237 -19.77 18.27 9.37
CA GLN A 237 -21.14 17.71 9.39
C GLN A 237 -21.86 17.88 10.74
N ARG A 238 -21.12 18.07 11.85
CA ARG A 238 -21.69 18.42 13.16
C ARG A 238 -21.97 19.91 13.35
N ILE A 239 -21.43 20.77 12.49
CA ILE A 239 -21.66 22.22 12.51
C ILE A 239 -22.51 22.55 11.28
N GLY A 240 -23.81 22.29 11.38
CA GLY A 240 -24.75 22.51 10.29
C GLY A 240 -24.64 23.93 9.72
N ILE A 241 -24.12 24.04 8.51
CA ILE A 241 -24.28 25.19 7.63
C ILE A 241 -24.54 24.60 6.24
N TYR A 242 -25.69 25.00 5.70
CA TYR A 242 -26.44 24.49 4.56
C TYR A 242 -25.65 24.11 3.32
#